data_AF-A0A8D9EH38-F1
#
_entry.id   AF-A0A8D9EH38-F1
#
_cell.length_a   1.000
_cell.length_b   1.000
_cell.length_c   1.000
_cell.angle_alpha   90.00
_cell.angle_beta   90.00
_cell.angle_gamma   90.00
#
_symmetry.space_group_name_H-M   'P 1'
#
loop_
_entity.id
_entity.type
_entity.pdbx_description
1 polymer ?
#
loop_
_entity_poly.entity_id
_entity_poly.type
_entity_poly.pdbx_seq_one_letter_code
_entity_poly.pdbx_strand_id
1 'polypeptide(L)'
;MLSKAKNVLAQTHLERAITSNVLKNLSLGRGYANEAYFETKPFKLHKLSEGPSNRVKVTKEDALLYYRQMQTIRRLETSAGNLYKEKIIRGFCHLYSGQEACAVGMRAVMREQDSIISAYRVHGWTYLMGVPVFGVLSELTGRQTGCSKGKGGSMHMYAKNFYGGNGIVGAQVPLGTGIAFAAQYQGTGGVCFSCYGDGASNQGQNFEAYNIAKLWNIPCIYVCENNGYGMGTSAE
;
A
#
# COMPACT_ATOMS: atom_id res chain seq x y z
N MET A 1 -37.59 -56.98 0.89
CA MET A 1 -36.63 -55.88 0.71
C MET A 1 -36.76 -55.24 -0.68
N LEU A 2 -37.95 -54.76 -1.10
CA LEU A 2 -38.11 -54.06 -2.39
C LEU A 2 -39.15 -52.93 -2.37
N SER A 3 -39.83 -52.66 -1.24
CA SER A 3 -40.76 -51.53 -1.11
C SER A 3 -40.16 -50.28 -0.45
N LYS A 4 -39.05 -50.39 0.29
CA LYS A 4 -38.38 -49.23 0.92
C LYS A 4 -37.47 -48.43 -0.03
N ALA A 5 -37.11 -48.97 -1.19
CA ALA A 5 -36.21 -48.29 -2.14
C ALA A 5 -36.93 -47.27 -3.06
N LYS A 6 -38.25 -47.38 -3.26
CA LYS A 6 -39.00 -46.46 -4.14
C LYS A 6 -39.41 -45.14 -3.47
N ASN A 7 -39.55 -45.10 -2.14
CA ASN A 7 -39.92 -43.87 -1.43
C ASN A 7 -38.76 -42.88 -1.23
N VAL A 8 -37.51 -43.34 -1.23
CA VAL A 8 -36.34 -42.45 -1.06
C VAL A 8 -36.00 -41.69 -2.34
N LEU A 9 -36.32 -42.27 -3.51
CA LEU A 9 -36.10 -41.62 -4.81
C LEU A 9 -37.17 -40.56 -5.13
N ALA A 10 -38.41 -40.71 -4.65
CA ALA A 10 -39.45 -39.71 -4.87
C ALA A 10 -39.26 -38.44 -4.01
N GLN A 11 -38.75 -38.58 -2.77
CA GLN A 11 -38.45 -37.45 -1.89
C GLN A 11 -37.24 -36.62 -2.38
N THR A 12 -36.23 -37.26 -2.95
CA THR A 12 -35.02 -36.58 -3.45
C THR A 12 -35.27 -35.75 -4.72
N HIS A 13 -36.28 -36.09 -5.52
CA HIS A 13 -36.69 -35.27 -6.68
C HIS A 13 -37.59 -34.08 -6.30
N LEU A 14 -38.44 -34.22 -5.28
CA LEU A 14 -39.29 -33.12 -4.81
C LEU A 14 -38.48 -32.06 -4.04
N GLU A 15 -37.51 -32.47 -3.22
CA GLU A 15 -36.63 -31.55 -2.49
C GLU A 15 -35.69 -30.76 -3.42
N ARG A 16 -35.24 -31.37 -4.53
CA ARG A 16 -34.45 -30.67 -5.57
C ARG A 16 -35.29 -29.69 -6.39
N ALA A 17 -36.57 -29.98 -6.63
CA ALA A 17 -37.46 -29.06 -7.34
C ALA A 17 -37.81 -27.82 -6.49
N ILE A 18 -38.06 -28.02 -5.19
CA ILE A 18 -38.40 -26.93 -4.25
C ILE A 18 -37.17 -26.05 -3.97
N THR A 19 -35.97 -26.62 -3.82
CA THR A 19 -34.75 -25.81 -3.69
C THR A 19 -34.40 -25.03 -4.96
N SER A 20 -34.66 -25.56 -6.16
CA SER A 20 -34.37 -24.83 -7.39
C SER A 20 -35.32 -23.64 -7.65
N ASN A 21 -36.60 -23.75 -7.27
CA ASN A 21 -37.56 -22.67 -7.47
C ASN A 21 -37.53 -21.61 -6.35
N VAL A 22 -37.19 -22.00 -5.12
CA VAL A 22 -36.97 -21.03 -4.03
C VAL A 22 -35.66 -20.26 -4.22
N LEU A 23 -34.61 -20.89 -4.78
CA LEU A 23 -33.37 -20.18 -5.15
C LEU A 23 -33.51 -19.35 -6.43
N LYS A 24 -34.38 -19.72 -7.38
CA LYS A 24 -34.66 -18.89 -8.56
C LYS A 24 -35.37 -17.58 -8.22
N ASN A 25 -36.19 -17.55 -7.17
CA ASN A 25 -36.91 -16.35 -6.75
C ASN A 25 -36.17 -15.48 -5.71
N LEU A 26 -34.95 -15.86 -5.31
CA LEU A 26 -34.03 -14.97 -4.58
C LEU A 26 -33.11 -14.15 -5.50
N SER A 27 -33.26 -14.30 -6.82
CA SER A 27 -32.60 -13.45 -7.82
C SER A 27 -33.41 -12.18 -8.14
N LEU A 28 -34.02 -11.56 -7.14
CA LEU A 28 -34.40 -10.15 -7.24
C LEU A 28 -33.12 -9.34 -7.47
N GLY A 29 -32.82 -9.13 -8.75
CA GLY A 29 -31.61 -8.51 -9.24
C GLY A 29 -31.39 -7.15 -8.59
N ARG A 30 -30.47 -7.12 -7.62
CA ARG A 30 -29.64 -5.95 -7.40
C ARG A 30 -28.28 -6.27 -7.97
N GLY A 31 -28.13 -6.13 -9.29
CA GLY A 31 -26.82 -6.13 -9.91
C GLY A 31 -26.00 -5.01 -9.26
N TYR A 32 -24.83 -5.33 -8.71
CA TYR A 32 -23.90 -4.32 -8.24
C TYR A 32 -23.37 -3.52 -9.44
N ALA A 33 -23.16 -2.22 -9.27
CA ALA A 33 -22.53 -1.40 -10.30
C ALA A 33 -21.11 -1.90 -10.62
N ASN A 34 -20.73 -1.88 -11.91
CA ASN A 34 -19.39 -2.27 -12.36
C ASN A 34 -18.39 -1.11 -12.28
N GLU A 35 -18.88 0.13 -12.28
CA GLU A 35 -18.08 1.33 -12.02
C GLU A 35 -18.93 2.38 -11.31
N ALA A 36 -18.26 3.29 -10.61
CA ALA A 36 -18.89 4.44 -9.98
C ALA A 36 -17.97 5.67 -10.10
N TYR A 37 -18.59 6.85 -10.05
CA TYR A 37 -17.90 8.13 -10.04
C TYR A 37 -17.99 8.75 -8.65
N PHE A 38 -16.89 9.34 -8.21
CA PHE A 38 -16.78 10.03 -6.93
C PHE A 38 -16.26 11.43 -7.16
N GLU A 39 -16.78 12.38 -6.38
CA GLU A 39 -16.23 13.73 -6.29
C GLU A 39 -15.22 13.76 -5.14
N THR A 40 -14.05 14.32 -5.41
CA THR A 40 -12.95 14.49 -4.46
C THR A 40 -12.75 15.97 -4.14
N LYS A 41 -12.07 16.23 -3.02
CA LYS A 41 -11.72 17.61 -2.66
C LYS A 41 -10.66 18.13 -3.64
N PRO A 42 -10.79 19.36 -4.16
CA PRO A 42 -9.77 19.94 -5.02
C PRO A 42 -8.45 20.08 -4.27
N PHE A 43 -7.35 19.81 -4.98
CA PHE A 43 -6.00 20.00 -4.45
C PHE A 43 -5.66 21.49 -4.36
N LYS A 44 -4.97 21.88 -3.28
CA LYS A 44 -4.28 23.17 -3.23
C LYS A 44 -3.07 23.10 -4.16
N LEU A 45 -3.02 24.00 -5.14
CA LEU A 45 -1.95 24.02 -6.13
C LEU A 45 -0.87 25.04 -5.76
N HIS A 46 0.38 24.72 -6.13
CA HIS A 46 1.51 25.64 -6.04
C HIS A 46 2.25 25.64 -7.37
N LYS A 47 2.31 26.80 -8.05
CA LYS A 47 2.97 26.97 -9.36
C LYS A 47 2.44 26.02 -10.46
N LEU A 48 1.18 25.61 -10.38
CA LEU A 48 0.46 24.86 -11.41
C LEU A 48 -0.83 25.62 -11.75
N SER A 49 -1.17 25.69 -13.04
CA SER A 49 -2.41 26.32 -13.51
C SER A 49 -3.62 25.42 -13.31
N GLU A 50 -3.45 24.11 -13.41
CA GLU A 50 -4.51 23.10 -13.31
C GLU A 50 -4.02 21.91 -12.48
N GLY A 51 -4.96 21.28 -11.77
CA GLY A 51 -4.73 20.09 -10.94
C GLY A 51 -5.40 18.84 -11.53
N PRO A 52 -5.29 17.69 -10.84
CA PRO A 52 -6.04 16.49 -11.20
C PRO A 52 -7.56 16.72 -11.22
N SER A 53 -8.29 15.94 -12.02
CA SER A 53 -9.76 15.98 -12.04
C SER A 53 -10.33 15.68 -10.65
N ASN A 54 -11.30 16.49 -10.21
CA ASN A 54 -12.02 16.25 -8.96
C ASN A 54 -13.02 15.10 -9.07
N ARG A 55 -13.49 14.80 -10.29
CA ARG A 55 -14.36 13.68 -10.56
C ARG A 55 -13.52 12.48 -10.98
N VAL A 56 -13.53 11.44 -10.16
CA VAL A 56 -12.75 10.22 -10.37
C VAL A 56 -13.67 9.03 -10.61
N LYS A 57 -13.22 8.11 -11.45
CA LYS A 57 -13.92 6.86 -11.75
C LYS A 57 -13.19 5.72 -11.07
N VAL A 58 -13.92 4.78 -10.49
CA VAL A 58 -13.37 3.54 -9.95
C VAL A 58 -14.21 2.36 -10.41
N THR A 59 -13.54 1.31 -10.88
CA THR A 59 -14.21 0.05 -11.24
C THR A 59 -14.46 -0.78 -9.98
N LYS A 60 -15.40 -1.72 -10.06
CA LYS A 60 -15.67 -2.67 -8.98
C LYS A 60 -14.43 -3.49 -8.63
N GLU A 61 -13.68 -3.89 -9.64
CA GLU A 61 -12.46 -4.69 -9.52
C GLU A 61 -11.37 -3.91 -8.77
N ASP A 62 -11.12 -2.66 -9.15
CA ASP A 62 -10.17 -1.78 -8.48
C ASP A 62 -10.59 -1.49 -7.04
N ALA A 63 -11.88 -1.21 -6.81
CA ALA A 63 -12.40 -0.96 -5.47
C ALA A 63 -12.19 -2.16 -4.53
N LEU A 64 -12.47 -3.38 -5.01
CA LEU A 64 -12.24 -4.61 -4.23
C LEU A 64 -10.75 -4.86 -3.98
N LEU A 65 -9.90 -4.58 -4.98
CA LEU A 65 -8.45 -4.70 -4.85
C LEU A 65 -7.91 -3.73 -3.78
N TYR A 66 -8.22 -2.44 -3.89
CA TYR A 66 -7.72 -1.42 -2.97
C TYR A 66 -8.23 -1.65 -1.55
N TYR A 67 -9.52 -2.01 -1.40
CA TYR A 67 -10.07 -2.38 -0.10
C TYR A 67 -9.32 -3.56 0.52
N ARG A 68 -9.07 -4.62 -0.25
CA ARG A 68 -8.31 -5.79 0.24
C ARG A 68 -6.89 -5.42 0.64
N GLN A 69 -6.20 -4.59 -0.16
CA GLN A 69 -4.85 -4.16 0.14
C GLN A 69 -4.80 -3.30 1.41
N MET A 70 -5.66 -2.29 1.53
CA MET A 70 -5.73 -1.46 2.74
C MET A 70 -6.05 -2.30 3.98
N GLN A 71 -7.01 -3.23 3.88
CA GLN A 71 -7.35 -4.09 5.01
C GLN A 71 -6.22 -5.07 5.35
N THR A 72 -5.48 -5.55 4.35
CA THR A 72 -4.31 -6.42 4.59
C THR A 72 -3.23 -5.66 5.37
N ILE A 73 -2.93 -4.41 4.97
CA ILE A 73 -1.97 -3.56 5.69
C ILE A 73 -2.46 -3.32 7.11
N ARG A 74 -3.73 -2.92 7.31
CA ARG A 74 -4.31 -2.70 8.65
C ARG A 74 -4.12 -3.91 9.57
N ARG A 75 -4.37 -5.12 9.06
CA ARG A 75 -4.25 -6.37 9.84
C ARG A 75 -2.80 -6.80 10.05
N LEU A 76 -1.93 -6.59 9.06
CA LEU A 76 -0.48 -6.75 9.21
C LEU A 76 0.05 -5.87 10.37
N GLU A 77 -0.28 -4.59 10.38
CA GLU A 77 0.16 -3.64 11.41
C GLU A 77 -0.42 -3.95 12.79
N THR A 78 -1.70 -4.36 12.85
CA THR A 78 -2.32 -4.82 14.11
C THR A 78 -1.59 -6.04 14.67
N SER A 79 -1.20 -6.98 13.81
CA SER A 79 -0.48 -8.20 14.20
C SER A 79 0.93 -7.86 14.68
N ALA A 80 1.64 -6.98 13.97
CA ALA A 80 2.95 -6.47 14.39
C ALA A 80 2.87 -5.77 15.76
N GLY A 81 1.85 -4.93 15.99
CA GLY A 81 1.62 -4.29 17.28
C GLY A 81 1.40 -5.27 18.43
N ASN A 82 0.67 -6.37 18.19
CA ASN A 82 0.48 -7.42 19.19
C ASN A 82 1.77 -8.19 19.48
N LEU A 83 2.48 -8.64 18.44
CA LEU A 83 3.76 -9.36 18.57
C LEU A 83 4.84 -8.51 19.25
N TYR A 84 4.79 -7.19 19.10
CA TYR A 84 5.68 -6.26 19.81
C TYR A 84 5.35 -6.20 21.30
N LYS A 85 4.06 -6.15 21.67
CA LYS A 85 3.63 -6.21 23.08
C LYS A 85 4.02 -7.53 23.75
N GLU A 86 3.95 -8.63 23.00
CA GLU A 86 4.40 -9.96 23.40
C GLU A 86 5.92 -10.13 23.43
N LYS A 87 6.69 -9.07 23.10
CA LYS A 87 8.17 -9.06 23.08
C LYS A 87 8.80 -10.00 22.04
N ILE A 88 8.01 -10.50 21.09
CA ILE A 88 8.50 -11.31 19.96
C ILE A 88 9.20 -10.41 18.94
N ILE A 89 8.61 -9.24 18.64
CA ILE A 89 9.29 -8.16 17.93
C ILE A 89 10.02 -7.30 18.97
N ARG A 90 11.27 -6.90 18.66
CA ARG A 90 12.12 -6.07 19.52
C ARG A 90 12.65 -4.86 18.76
N GLY A 91 13.26 -3.91 19.47
CA GLY A 91 13.84 -2.72 18.87
C GLY A 91 12.78 -1.75 18.37
N PHE A 92 12.93 -1.22 17.16
CA PHE A 92 11.95 -0.30 16.57
C PHE A 92 10.81 -1.06 15.87
N CYS A 93 9.60 -0.51 15.93
CA CYS A 93 8.43 -1.00 15.19
C CYS A 93 7.48 0.16 14.89
N HIS A 94 7.55 0.72 13.69
CA HIS A 94 6.78 1.89 13.30
C HIS A 94 5.58 1.47 12.45
N LEU A 95 4.38 1.48 13.05
CA LEU A 95 3.18 0.98 12.40
C LEU A 95 2.62 1.98 11.37
N TYR A 96 2.26 1.52 10.18
CA TYR A 96 1.68 2.35 9.10
C TYR A 96 0.14 2.45 9.17
N SER A 97 -0.46 1.97 10.26
CA SER A 97 -1.91 1.97 10.46
C SER A 97 -2.49 3.38 10.47
N GLY A 98 -3.50 3.64 9.64
CA GLY A 98 -4.12 4.94 9.44
C GLY A 98 -3.64 5.68 8.18
N GLN A 99 -2.54 5.23 7.56
CA GLN A 99 -1.98 5.81 6.34
C GLN A 99 -2.16 4.90 5.12
N GLU A 100 -2.98 3.85 5.21
CA GLU A 100 -3.09 2.84 4.15
C GLU A 100 -3.49 3.41 2.79
N ALA A 101 -4.33 4.45 2.80
CA ALA A 101 -4.74 5.15 1.58
C ALA A 101 -3.57 5.84 0.86
N CYS A 102 -2.54 6.29 1.58
CA CYS A 102 -1.34 6.90 0.99
C CYS A 102 -0.59 5.85 0.16
N ALA A 103 -0.16 4.76 0.79
CA ALA A 103 0.61 3.72 0.10
C ALA A 103 -0.20 3.00 -0.99
N VAL A 104 -1.45 2.62 -0.72
CA VAL A 104 -2.31 1.93 -1.72
C VAL A 104 -2.65 2.86 -2.87
N GLY A 105 -2.98 4.13 -2.60
CA GLY A 105 -3.30 5.11 -3.63
C GLY A 105 -2.12 5.40 -4.55
N MET A 106 -0.92 5.59 -3.99
CA MET A 106 0.29 5.74 -4.80
C MET A 106 0.61 4.47 -5.59
N ARG A 107 0.54 3.30 -4.95
CA ARG A 107 0.81 2.02 -5.63
C ARG A 107 -0.14 1.75 -6.80
N ALA A 108 -1.40 2.17 -6.70
CA ALA A 108 -2.41 1.98 -7.74
C ALA A 108 -2.04 2.64 -9.07
N VAL A 109 -1.25 3.72 -9.05
CA VAL A 109 -0.82 4.44 -10.26
C VAL A 109 0.62 4.16 -10.67
N MET A 110 1.39 3.46 -9.83
CA MET A 110 2.77 3.08 -10.15
C MET A 110 2.82 2.06 -11.29
N ARG A 111 3.65 2.35 -12.29
CA ARG A 111 3.99 1.44 -13.39
C ARG A 111 5.13 0.51 -12.98
N GLU A 112 5.43 -0.49 -13.80
CA GLU A 112 6.47 -1.48 -13.46
C GLU A 112 7.88 -0.86 -13.33
N GLN A 113 8.19 0.13 -14.16
CA GLN A 113 9.47 0.84 -14.17
C GLN A 113 9.60 1.89 -13.05
N ASP A 114 8.50 2.22 -12.35
CA ASP A 114 8.53 3.24 -11.32
C ASP A 114 9.08 2.67 -10.02
N SER A 115 9.73 3.53 -9.26
CA SER A 115 10.45 3.18 -8.03
C SER A 115 9.94 3.96 -6.85
N ILE A 116 10.09 3.41 -5.65
CA ILE A 116 9.69 4.06 -4.39
C ILE A 116 10.80 3.89 -3.36
N ILE A 117 11.06 4.94 -2.61
CA ILE A 117 11.91 4.94 -1.41
C ILE A 117 11.21 5.72 -0.31
N SER A 118 11.32 5.26 0.95
CA SER A 118 10.71 5.93 2.09
C SER A 118 11.59 5.85 3.33
N ALA A 119 11.13 6.46 4.43
CA ALA A 119 11.75 6.41 5.74
C ALA A 119 11.48 5.05 6.42
N TYR A 120 11.41 4.98 7.74
CA TYR A 120 11.33 3.71 8.48
C TYR A 120 9.92 3.12 8.66
N ARG A 121 8.85 3.83 8.28
CA ARG A 121 7.45 3.39 8.45
C ARG A 121 6.96 2.70 7.18
N VAL A 122 7.42 1.48 6.91
CA VAL A 122 7.33 0.90 5.55
C VAL A 122 6.69 -0.48 5.43
N HIS A 123 6.16 -1.09 6.48
CA HIS A 123 5.66 -2.48 6.35
C HIS A 123 4.57 -2.62 5.27
N GLY A 124 3.66 -1.63 5.18
CA GLY A 124 2.65 -1.56 4.12
C GLY A 124 3.26 -1.44 2.71
N TRP A 125 4.28 -0.60 2.55
CA TRP A 125 5.03 -0.47 1.29
C TRP A 125 5.74 -1.77 0.91
N THR A 126 6.43 -2.40 1.85
CA THR A 126 7.11 -3.69 1.64
C THR A 126 6.13 -4.74 1.12
N TYR A 127 4.92 -4.80 1.69
CA TYR A 127 3.84 -5.68 1.21
C TYR A 127 3.39 -5.33 -0.21
N LEU A 128 3.08 -4.06 -0.48
CA LEU A 128 2.60 -3.60 -1.79
C LEU A 128 3.65 -3.74 -2.91
N MET A 129 4.92 -3.78 -2.54
CA MET A 129 6.06 -3.97 -3.45
C MET A 129 6.46 -5.45 -3.61
N GLY A 130 5.60 -6.38 -3.16
CA GLY A 130 5.64 -7.79 -3.54
C GLY A 130 6.16 -8.73 -2.46
N VAL A 131 6.52 -8.24 -1.27
CA VAL A 131 6.88 -9.15 -0.17
C VAL A 131 5.60 -9.69 0.47
N PRO A 132 5.44 -11.02 0.63
CA PRO A 132 4.27 -11.57 1.29
C PRO A 132 4.21 -11.15 2.76
N VAL A 133 3.01 -11.03 3.33
CA VAL A 133 2.78 -10.72 4.76
C VAL A 133 3.64 -11.59 5.68
N PHE A 134 3.77 -12.88 5.36
CA PHE A 134 4.63 -13.81 6.11
C PHE A 134 6.10 -13.38 6.10
N GLY A 135 6.63 -12.91 4.96
CA GLY A 135 8.00 -12.41 4.84
C GLY A 135 8.23 -11.14 5.65
N VAL A 136 7.25 -10.22 5.65
CA VAL A 136 7.30 -9.00 6.46
C VAL A 136 7.30 -9.32 7.96
N LEU A 137 6.35 -10.15 8.42
CA LEU A 137 6.29 -10.56 9.83
C LEU A 137 7.50 -11.41 10.25
N SER A 138 8.04 -12.25 9.35
CA SER A 138 9.26 -13.00 9.61
C SER A 138 10.46 -12.08 9.82
N GLU A 139 10.57 -11.00 9.04
CA GLU A 139 11.64 -10.02 9.22
C GLU A 139 11.47 -9.25 10.54
N LEU A 140 10.25 -8.82 10.86
CA LEU A 140 9.95 -8.14 12.13
C LEU A 140 10.29 -9.00 13.35
N THR A 141 10.07 -10.30 13.26
CA THR A 141 10.37 -11.27 14.32
C THR A 141 11.79 -11.83 14.26
N GLY A 142 12.65 -11.28 13.39
CA GLY A 142 14.08 -11.59 13.30
C GLY A 142 14.38 -13.02 12.82
N ARG A 143 13.55 -13.58 11.93
CA ARG A 143 13.70 -14.95 11.44
C ARG A 143 14.43 -15.01 10.10
N GLN A 144 15.07 -16.14 9.83
CA GLN A 144 15.79 -16.39 8.57
C GLN A 144 14.88 -16.30 7.34
N THR A 145 13.58 -16.56 7.49
CA THR A 145 12.56 -16.43 6.43
C THR A 145 12.11 -14.99 6.19
N GLY A 146 12.65 -14.01 6.92
CA GLY A 146 12.40 -12.60 6.67
C GLY A 146 12.92 -12.14 5.31
N CYS A 147 12.33 -11.09 4.76
CA CYS A 147 12.74 -10.52 3.46
C CYS A 147 14.20 -10.05 3.42
N SER A 148 14.82 -9.84 4.58
CA SER A 148 16.24 -9.52 4.74
C SER A 148 16.92 -10.52 5.70
N LYS A 149 16.37 -11.73 5.80
CA LYS A 149 16.88 -12.86 6.61
C LYS A 149 17.06 -12.53 8.09
N GLY A 150 16.22 -11.64 8.63
CA GLY A 150 16.25 -11.20 10.03
C GLY A 150 17.39 -10.23 10.35
N LYS A 151 18.06 -9.66 9.33
CA LYS A 151 19.17 -8.73 9.49
C LYS A 151 18.74 -7.26 9.52
N GLY A 152 17.59 -6.94 8.94
CA GLY A 152 17.12 -5.57 8.77
C GLY A 152 16.12 -5.14 9.82
N GLY A 153 15.22 -6.05 10.24
CA GLY A 153 14.14 -5.74 11.16
C GLY A 153 13.12 -4.75 10.56
N SER A 154 12.43 -3.99 11.42
CA SER A 154 11.31 -3.11 11.01
C SER A 154 11.70 -2.04 10.00
N MET A 155 12.87 -1.43 10.17
CA MET A 155 13.23 -0.24 9.41
C MET A 155 13.88 -0.55 8.07
N HIS A 156 14.44 -1.75 7.86
CA HIS A 156 15.31 -2.04 6.71
C HIS A 156 14.79 -3.26 5.94
N MET A 157 13.75 -3.03 5.14
CA MET A 157 13.17 -4.01 4.23
C MET A 157 13.28 -3.51 2.80
N TYR A 158 13.52 -4.39 1.83
CA TYR A 158 13.76 -4.03 0.42
C TYR A 158 13.04 -5.00 -0.52
N ALA A 159 12.70 -4.54 -1.73
CA ALA A 159 12.12 -5.37 -2.78
C ALA A 159 12.48 -4.81 -4.17
N LYS A 160 12.04 -5.47 -5.25
CA LYS A 160 12.23 -4.96 -6.62
C LYS A 160 11.59 -3.56 -6.72
N ASN A 161 12.38 -2.58 -7.15
CA ASN A 161 12.00 -1.15 -7.27
C ASN A 161 11.50 -0.51 -5.97
N PHE A 162 11.73 -1.15 -4.83
CA PHE A 162 11.51 -0.61 -3.50
C PHE A 162 12.85 -0.52 -2.79
N TYR A 163 13.39 0.68 -2.74
CA TYR A 163 14.72 0.99 -2.18
C TYR A 163 14.68 1.17 -0.66
N GLY A 164 13.60 0.66 -0.08
CA GLY A 164 13.51 0.24 1.29
C GLY A 164 13.09 1.30 2.27
N GLY A 165 13.15 0.88 3.53
CA GLY A 165 13.02 1.77 4.66
C GLY A 165 14.37 2.28 5.15
N ASN A 166 14.40 3.56 5.47
CA ASN A 166 15.61 4.28 5.84
C ASN A 166 15.45 4.88 7.24
N GLY A 167 16.37 4.52 8.13
CA GLY A 167 16.33 4.91 9.54
C GLY A 167 16.83 6.33 9.82
N ILE A 168 17.58 6.93 8.89
CA ILE A 168 18.12 8.29 9.03
C ILE A 168 17.16 9.29 8.40
N VAL A 169 16.59 10.16 9.21
CA VAL A 169 15.55 11.11 8.81
C VAL A 169 16.07 12.04 7.71
N GLY A 170 15.40 12.03 6.55
CA GLY A 170 15.73 12.87 5.39
C GLY A 170 16.73 12.24 4.41
N ALA A 171 17.52 11.26 4.84
CA ALA A 171 18.57 10.65 4.01
C ALA A 171 18.03 9.96 2.75
N GLN A 172 16.80 9.47 2.80
CA GLN A 172 16.15 8.82 1.66
C GLN A 172 15.78 9.80 0.53
N VAL A 173 15.72 11.11 0.79
CA VAL A 173 15.27 12.11 -0.18
C VAL A 173 16.31 12.33 -1.29
N PRO A 174 17.60 12.60 -0.96
CA PRO A 174 18.66 12.60 -1.97
C PRO A 174 18.81 11.24 -2.68
N LEU A 175 18.66 10.12 -1.97
CA LEU A 175 18.74 8.79 -2.56
C LEU A 175 17.63 8.56 -3.61
N GLY A 176 16.39 8.95 -3.31
CA GLY A 176 15.27 8.89 -4.26
C GLY A 176 15.50 9.77 -5.49
N THR A 177 16.12 10.93 -5.29
CA THR A 177 16.54 11.83 -6.38
C THR A 177 17.58 11.14 -7.28
N GLY A 178 18.56 10.47 -6.69
CA GLY A 178 19.55 9.68 -7.42
C GLY A 178 18.95 8.49 -8.18
N ILE A 179 17.96 7.80 -7.61
CA ILE A 179 17.23 6.72 -8.29
C ILE A 179 16.45 7.25 -9.49
N ALA A 180 15.73 8.37 -9.36
CA ALA A 180 15.06 9.03 -10.48
C ALA A 180 16.06 9.48 -11.55
N PHE A 181 17.21 10.01 -11.14
CA PHE A 181 18.26 10.40 -12.07
C PHE A 181 18.80 9.20 -12.84
N ALA A 182 18.96 8.04 -12.20
CA ALA A 182 19.37 6.82 -12.88
C ALA A 182 18.34 6.39 -13.95
N ALA A 183 17.04 6.51 -13.67
CA ALA A 183 15.98 6.22 -14.64
C ALA A 183 16.02 7.17 -15.85
N GLN A 184 16.28 8.46 -15.62
CA GLN A 184 16.51 9.46 -16.68
C GLN A 184 17.77 9.14 -17.49
N TYR A 185 18.87 8.85 -16.81
CA TYR A 185 20.18 8.57 -17.43
C TYR A 185 20.13 7.32 -18.32
N GLN A 186 19.40 6.29 -17.88
CA GLN A 186 19.23 5.03 -18.63
C GLN A 186 18.10 5.09 -19.66
N GLY A 187 17.30 6.17 -19.68
CA GLY A 187 16.17 6.31 -20.61
C GLY A 187 15.03 5.31 -20.38
N THR A 188 14.80 4.84 -19.14
CA THR A 188 13.76 3.84 -18.84
C THR A 188 12.35 4.42 -18.78
N GLY A 189 12.23 5.75 -18.72
CA GLY A 189 10.96 6.46 -18.57
C GLY A 189 10.30 6.29 -17.18
N GLY A 190 11.02 5.68 -16.23
CA GLY A 190 10.56 5.52 -14.85
C GLY A 190 10.71 6.79 -14.02
N VAL A 191 9.85 6.93 -12.99
CA VAL A 191 9.96 7.97 -11.97
C VAL A 191 10.33 7.35 -10.61
N CYS A 192 10.86 8.16 -9.69
CA CYS A 192 11.00 7.74 -8.29
C CYS A 192 10.11 8.56 -7.37
N PHE A 193 9.21 7.88 -6.66
CA PHE A 193 8.51 8.40 -5.50
C PHE A 193 9.48 8.45 -4.33
N SER A 194 9.81 9.65 -3.86
CA SER A 194 10.71 9.87 -2.73
C SER A 194 9.91 10.40 -1.54
N CYS A 195 9.55 9.48 -0.64
CA CYS A 195 8.66 9.76 0.48
C CYS A 195 9.42 10.18 1.75
N TYR A 196 8.87 11.15 2.47
CA TYR A 196 9.37 11.64 3.75
C TYR A 196 8.21 12.13 4.63
N GLY A 197 8.40 12.17 5.95
CA GLY A 197 7.37 12.69 6.88
C GLY A 197 7.45 14.21 7.07
N ASP A 198 6.42 14.80 7.68
CA ASP A 198 6.38 16.22 8.02
C ASP A 198 7.59 16.66 8.87
N GLY A 199 7.96 15.93 9.93
CA GLY A 199 9.19 16.23 10.68
C GLY A 199 10.48 16.15 9.84
N ALA A 200 10.52 15.29 8.81
CA ALA A 200 11.66 15.18 7.91
C ALA A 200 11.73 16.32 6.89
N SER A 201 10.63 17.07 6.67
CA SER A 201 10.57 18.16 5.69
C SER A 201 11.55 19.30 5.99
N ASN A 202 12.00 19.43 7.25
CA ASN A 202 12.94 20.45 7.71
C ASN A 202 14.42 20.03 7.56
N GLN A 203 14.71 18.87 6.97
CA GLN A 203 16.09 18.43 6.74
C GLN A 203 16.72 19.20 5.56
N GLY A 204 17.89 19.81 5.79
CA GLY A 204 18.59 20.63 4.79
C GLY A 204 18.85 19.90 3.47
N GLN A 205 19.24 18.63 3.54
CA GLN A 205 19.50 17.78 2.36
C GLN A 205 18.28 17.61 1.44
N ASN A 206 17.06 17.79 1.94
CA ASN A 206 15.87 17.75 1.08
C ASN A 206 15.85 18.95 0.12
N PHE A 207 16.23 20.13 0.62
CA PHE A 207 16.28 21.36 -0.19
C PHE A 207 17.42 21.32 -1.21
N GLU A 208 18.56 20.73 -0.84
CA GLU A 208 19.65 20.43 -1.78
C GLU A 208 19.17 19.50 -2.90
N ALA A 209 18.45 18.44 -2.54
CA ALA A 209 17.86 17.51 -3.50
C ALA A 209 16.86 18.19 -4.44
N TYR A 210 15.96 19.05 -3.92
CA TYR A 210 15.01 19.81 -4.75
C TYR A 210 15.71 20.73 -5.74
N ASN A 211 16.77 21.42 -5.29
CA ASN A 211 17.54 22.31 -6.13
C ASN A 211 18.17 21.56 -7.31
N ILE A 212 18.85 20.44 -7.04
CA ILE A 212 19.48 19.61 -8.07
C ILE A 212 18.44 18.95 -8.99
N ALA A 213 17.36 18.41 -8.45
CA ALA A 213 16.30 17.82 -9.25
C ALA A 213 15.68 18.82 -10.21
N LYS A 214 15.46 20.07 -9.77
CA LYS A 214 14.98 21.12 -10.65
C LYS A 214 16.01 21.53 -11.69
N LEU A 215 17.28 21.67 -11.30
CA LEU A 215 18.37 22.08 -12.18
C LEU A 215 18.54 21.11 -13.36
N TRP A 216 18.42 19.80 -13.11
CA TRP A 216 18.62 18.76 -14.13
C TRP A 216 17.32 18.17 -14.69
N ASN A 217 16.16 18.70 -14.28
CA ASN A 217 14.83 18.20 -14.61
C ASN A 217 14.67 16.69 -14.34
N ILE A 218 15.10 16.26 -13.15
CA ILE A 218 15.06 14.87 -12.71
C ILE A 218 13.61 14.44 -12.46
N PRO A 219 13.17 13.25 -12.95
CA PRO A 219 11.80 12.75 -12.81
C PRO A 219 11.54 12.18 -11.40
N CYS A 220 11.76 12.98 -10.35
CA CYS A 220 11.50 12.61 -8.97
C CYS A 220 10.18 13.21 -8.48
N ILE A 221 9.34 12.39 -7.84
CA ILE A 221 8.09 12.80 -7.20
C ILE A 221 8.35 12.84 -5.69
N TYR A 222 8.48 14.04 -5.14
CA TYR A 222 8.66 14.23 -3.70
C TYR A 222 7.31 14.18 -2.97
N VAL A 223 7.18 13.28 -2.00
CA VAL A 223 5.92 13.06 -1.27
C VAL A 223 6.14 13.27 0.22
N CYS A 224 5.50 14.30 0.77
CA CYS A 224 5.43 14.51 2.21
C CYS A 224 4.22 13.78 2.80
N GLU A 225 4.44 12.69 3.54
CA GLU A 225 3.42 12.00 4.32
C GLU A 225 3.18 12.74 5.65
N ASN A 226 2.48 13.88 5.55
CA ASN A 226 2.15 14.71 6.70
C ASN A 226 1.07 14.03 7.55
N ASN A 227 1.45 13.62 8.75
CA ASN A 227 0.55 12.99 9.72
C ASN A 227 0.28 13.88 10.94
N GLY A 228 0.69 15.15 10.87
CA GLY A 228 0.51 16.15 11.90
C GLY A 228 1.62 16.17 12.97
N TYR A 229 2.51 15.16 13.00
CA TYR A 229 3.51 15.03 14.05
C TYR A 229 4.85 14.43 13.59
N GLY A 230 5.93 15.15 13.91
CA GLY A 230 7.30 14.66 13.87
C GLY A 230 7.65 13.98 15.18
N MET A 231 7.42 12.67 15.28
CA MET A 231 7.52 11.90 16.53
C MET A 231 6.55 12.42 17.60
N GLY A 232 6.97 13.40 18.40
CA GLY A 232 6.14 14.04 19.43
C GLY A 232 5.97 15.56 19.26
N THR A 233 6.54 16.15 18.20
CA THR A 233 6.43 17.59 17.92
C THR A 233 5.35 17.81 16.87
N SER A 234 4.38 18.70 17.12
CA SER A 234 3.34 19.04 16.14
C SER A 234 3.93 19.71 14.91
N ALA A 235 3.27 19.52 13.77
CA ALA A 235 3.55 20.26 12.54
C ALA A 235 2.95 21.69 12.56
N GLU A 236 2.01 21.93 13.48
CA GLU A 236 1.41 23.24 13.79
C GLU A 236 2.13 23.92 14.96
#